data_AF-A0A3M1E6F9-F1
#
_entry.id   AF-A0A3M1E6F9-F1
#
_cell.length_a   1.000
_cell.length_b   1.000
_cell.length_c   1.000
_cell.angle_alpha   90.00
_cell.angle_beta   90.00
_cell.angle_gamma   90.00
#
_symmetry.space_group_name_H-M   'P 1'
#
loop_
_entity.id
_entity.type
_entity.pdbx_description
1 polymer ?
#
loop_
_entity_poly.entity_id
_entity_poly.type
_entity_poly.pdbx_seq_one_letter_code
_entity_poly.pdbx_strand_id
1 'polypeptide(L)'
;MGPATLRVWFQAVPECVARSDEENRKDRTGRVSLSDRSLMGFRIRWSRRFLIMWRTCGRLFVIGGIGLWGCAMPTGGGSASDGPSSGGNETVDSGGSAGGGTSDGTADNGETTAGGSATTYTKPLTFFAIHGDPQHADVQHFQSLQAIVQAASSRGVKLSIQLTPQWVEMILAPGNEWMLEAFQGFLAAGHDYGGHHHQIDHDAAWDGYSNDPSAVTSTRDPGYLGDMEAHLAVVQQLIAPEPILHYSGGEPNDYPVGIPILFEGGQFVGTEAANKQPERIDYGGQPAWQMSMASLIVFGQPDNQALQDLYLQTPAGQYFGVATHPNDWPDFQGPIIAWFDFLKEQDPDGRHMRTLSEILDELGPP
;
A
#
# COMPACT_ATOMS: atom_id res chain seq x y z
N MET A 1 28.74 18.14 -46.83
CA MET A 1 27.77 18.08 -45.72
C MET A 1 26.99 19.38 -45.72
N GLY A 2 25.75 19.35 -46.21
CA GLY A 2 24.85 20.53 -46.22
C GLY A 2 23.92 20.49 -45.00
N PRO A 3 23.32 21.63 -44.60
CA PRO A 3 22.51 21.68 -43.39
C PRO A 3 21.15 20.99 -43.59
N ALA A 4 20.80 20.13 -42.65
CA ALA A 4 19.50 19.46 -42.62
C ALA A 4 18.40 20.46 -42.23
N THR A 5 17.33 20.50 -43.02
CA THR A 5 16.14 21.31 -42.75
C THR A 5 15.15 20.48 -41.94
N LEU A 6 14.85 20.90 -40.71
CA LEU A 6 13.80 20.30 -39.88
C LEU A 6 12.43 20.81 -40.36
N ARG A 7 11.57 19.92 -40.85
CA ARG A 7 10.15 20.23 -41.13
C ARG A 7 9.29 19.66 -40.01
N VAL A 8 8.65 20.54 -39.26
CA VAL A 8 7.62 20.19 -38.27
C VAL A 8 6.26 20.28 -38.97
N TRP A 9 5.51 19.19 -38.95
CA TRP A 9 4.12 19.17 -39.37
C TRP A 9 3.22 19.37 -38.14
N PHE A 10 2.32 20.34 -38.21
CA PHE A 10 1.20 20.44 -37.27
C PHE A 10 -0.03 19.81 -37.92
N GLN A 11 -0.57 18.79 -37.27
CA GLN A 11 -1.85 18.21 -37.64
C GLN A 11 -2.93 18.93 -36.82
N ALA A 12 -3.79 19.67 -37.51
CA ALA A 12 -4.95 20.32 -36.89
C ALA A 12 -6.01 19.24 -36.58
N VAL A 13 -6.44 19.17 -35.32
CA VAL A 13 -7.57 18.34 -34.88
C VAL A 13 -8.85 19.16 -35.05
N PRO A 14 -9.96 18.63 -35.60
CA PRO A 14 -11.19 19.40 -35.76
C PRO A 14 -11.86 19.67 -34.41
N GLU A 15 -12.37 20.90 -34.26
CA GLU A 15 -13.20 21.33 -33.15
C GLU A 15 -14.45 20.46 -33.02
N CYS A 16 -14.76 20.05 -31.78
CA CYS A 16 -16.02 19.41 -31.42
C CYS A 16 -17.19 20.37 -31.72
N VAL A 17 -17.98 20.03 -32.73
CA VAL A 17 -19.31 20.60 -32.95
C VAL A 17 -20.27 19.92 -31.98
N ALA A 18 -20.76 20.66 -31.00
CA ALA A 18 -21.90 20.24 -30.19
C ALA A 18 -23.15 20.14 -31.09
N ARG A 19 -23.60 18.91 -31.36
CA ARG A 19 -24.96 18.65 -31.86
C ARG A 19 -25.90 18.63 -30.65
N SER A 20 -26.85 19.56 -30.63
CA SER A 20 -28.05 19.44 -29.79
C SER A 20 -29.08 18.64 -30.59
N ASP A 21 -29.33 17.40 -30.17
CA ASP A 21 -30.48 16.64 -30.63
C ASP A 21 -31.72 17.19 -29.91
N GLU A 22 -32.59 17.87 -30.66
CA GLU A 22 -33.91 18.28 -30.21
C GLU A 22 -34.95 17.57 -31.08
N GLU A 23 -35.44 16.43 -30.61
CA GLU A 23 -36.61 15.78 -31.19
C GLU A 23 -37.70 15.51 -30.15
N ASN A 24 -38.88 16.05 -30.45
CA ASN A 24 -40.22 15.56 -30.08
C ASN A 24 -40.62 15.46 -28.60
N ARG A 25 -41.31 16.51 -28.12
CA ARG A 25 -42.52 16.30 -27.29
C ARG A 25 -43.56 17.40 -27.49
N LYS A 26 -44.67 17.04 -28.13
CA LYS A 26 -45.92 17.82 -28.16
C LYS A 26 -46.74 17.61 -26.88
N ASP A 27 -47.34 18.70 -26.45
CA ASP A 27 -48.58 18.87 -25.68
C ASP A 27 -48.70 18.28 -24.27
N ARG A 28 -48.75 19.17 -23.26
CA ARG A 28 -50.03 19.51 -22.57
C ARG A 28 -49.85 20.68 -21.59
N THR A 29 -50.49 21.79 -21.95
CA THR A 29 -51.23 22.74 -21.10
C THR A 29 -50.81 22.92 -19.63
N GLY A 30 -50.25 24.08 -19.32
CA GLY A 30 -50.16 24.59 -17.94
C GLY A 30 -49.54 25.99 -17.89
N ARG A 31 -50.36 27.03 -17.99
CA ARG A 31 -49.95 28.43 -17.72
C ARG A 31 -49.45 28.56 -16.29
N VAL A 32 -48.23 29.06 -16.11
CA VAL A 32 -47.88 29.92 -14.97
C VAL A 32 -47.05 31.09 -15.49
N SER A 33 -47.60 32.28 -15.29
CA SER A 33 -46.95 33.58 -15.44
C SER A 33 -45.93 33.77 -14.33
N LEU A 34 -44.73 34.23 -14.65
CA LEU A 34 -43.91 35.05 -13.74
C LEU A 34 -43.04 36.00 -14.56
N SER A 35 -43.19 37.27 -14.22
CA SER A 35 -42.53 38.45 -14.76
C SER A 35 -41.04 38.52 -14.44
N ASP A 36 -40.29 39.04 -15.39
CA ASP A 36 -38.99 39.69 -15.22
C ASP A 36 -38.89 40.52 -13.94
N ARG A 37 -37.80 40.31 -13.18
CA ARG A 37 -36.89 41.38 -12.75
C ARG A 37 -35.62 40.83 -12.13
N SER A 38 -34.52 41.29 -12.70
CA SER A 38 -33.18 41.33 -12.16
C SER A 38 -33.13 41.84 -10.71
N LEU A 39 -32.26 41.21 -9.91
CA LEU A 39 -31.33 41.86 -8.96
C LEU A 39 -30.46 40.77 -8.31
N MET A 40 -29.21 40.67 -8.77
CA MET A 40 -28.13 40.02 -8.02
C MET A 40 -27.91 40.81 -6.74
N GLY A 41 -28.19 40.20 -5.59
CA GLY A 41 -27.81 40.70 -4.28
C GLY A 41 -26.84 39.74 -3.61
N PHE A 42 -25.53 40.04 -3.66
CA PHE A 42 -24.54 39.37 -2.83
C PHE A 42 -24.68 39.86 -1.39
N ARG A 43 -24.85 38.95 -0.43
CA ARG A 43 -24.61 39.23 1.00
C ARG A 43 -23.25 38.63 1.37
N ILE A 44 -22.26 39.50 1.52
CA ILE A 44 -20.98 39.16 2.15
C ILE A 44 -21.22 39.12 3.66
N ARG A 45 -21.04 37.95 4.29
CA ARG A 45 -20.93 37.83 5.74
C ARG A 45 -19.47 37.53 6.06
N TRP A 46 -18.79 38.49 6.68
CA TRP A 46 -17.44 38.31 7.18
C TRP A 46 -17.46 37.36 8.39
N SER A 47 -16.67 36.30 8.34
CA SER A 47 -16.23 35.61 9.55
C SER A 47 -14.72 35.38 9.46
N ARG A 48 -14.03 35.67 10.56
CA ARG A 48 -12.57 35.61 10.68
C ARG A 48 -12.15 34.15 10.77
N ARG A 49 -11.63 33.60 9.66
CA ARG A 49 -10.55 32.60 9.53
C ARG A 49 -10.83 31.69 8.33
N PHE A 50 -9.81 31.59 7.47
CA PHE A 50 -9.67 30.78 6.24
C PHE A 50 -10.36 31.31 4.97
N LEU A 51 -9.51 31.62 3.97
CA LEU A 51 -9.85 31.79 2.57
C LEU A 51 -9.50 30.45 1.88
N ILE A 52 -10.50 29.71 1.43
CA ILE A 52 -10.32 28.58 0.51
C ILE A 52 -10.58 29.12 -0.88
N MET A 53 -9.54 29.18 -1.73
CA MET A 53 -9.68 29.49 -3.15
C MET A 53 -9.61 28.21 -3.96
N TRP A 54 -10.73 27.85 -4.59
CA TRP A 54 -10.73 26.98 -5.76
C TRP A 54 -10.38 27.82 -6.99
N ARG A 55 -9.51 27.31 -7.86
CA ARG A 55 -9.21 27.93 -9.15
C ARG A 55 -9.55 26.98 -10.28
N THR A 56 -10.63 27.30 -10.99
CA THR A 56 -10.97 26.73 -12.30
C THR A 56 -10.22 27.48 -13.40
N CYS A 57 -9.58 26.71 -14.28
CA CYS A 57 -9.18 26.97 -15.68
C CYS A 57 -8.69 28.37 -16.11
N GLY A 58 -7.50 28.40 -16.73
CA GLY A 58 -7.27 29.23 -17.93
C GLY A 58 -6.00 30.07 -17.98
N ARG A 59 -5.09 29.64 -18.86
CA ARG A 59 -4.06 30.40 -19.60
C ARG A 59 -2.76 30.84 -18.92
N LEU A 60 -1.71 30.24 -19.48
CA LEU A 60 -0.30 30.61 -19.58
C LEU A 60 -0.06 32.12 -19.74
N PHE A 61 0.84 32.66 -18.90
CA PHE A 61 1.66 33.82 -19.24
C PHE A 61 3.13 33.44 -19.02
N VAL A 62 3.89 33.46 -20.11
CA VAL A 62 5.35 33.51 -20.07
C VAL A 62 5.72 34.98 -19.96
N ILE A 63 6.40 35.36 -18.87
CA ILE A 63 7.22 36.56 -18.83
C ILE A 63 8.56 36.17 -18.24
N GLY A 64 9.61 36.31 -19.05
CA GLY A 64 10.98 36.09 -18.66
C GLY A 64 11.47 37.14 -17.67
N GLY A 65 12.37 36.69 -16.79
CA GLY A 65 13.12 37.54 -15.88
C GLY A 65 14.53 36.98 -15.74
N ILE A 66 15.47 37.62 -16.44
CA ILE A 66 16.91 37.46 -16.25
C ILE A 66 17.25 37.98 -14.85
N GLY A 67 17.96 37.18 -14.06
CA GLY A 67 18.49 37.56 -12.75
C GLY A 67 19.77 36.79 -12.46
N LEU A 68 20.89 37.31 -12.96
CA LEU A 68 22.24 37.05 -12.45
C LEU A 68 22.43 37.77 -11.12
N TRP A 69 23.46 37.34 -10.36
CA TRP A 69 23.96 37.75 -9.03
C TRP A 69 23.59 36.71 -7.95
N GLY A 70 24.51 36.17 -7.15
CA GLY A 70 25.93 36.41 -6.96
C GLY A 70 26.33 35.67 -5.67
N CYS A 71 27.53 35.10 -5.66
CA CYS A 71 28.11 34.35 -4.56
C CYS A 71 28.23 35.17 -3.26
N ALA A 72 28.03 34.52 -2.10
CA ALA A 72 28.82 34.78 -0.89
C ALA A 72 28.61 33.67 0.16
N MET A 73 29.65 32.89 0.39
CA MET A 73 29.86 32.14 1.64
C MET A 73 30.32 33.12 2.73
N PRO A 74 30.13 32.76 4.01
CA PRO A 74 31.22 32.96 4.96
C PRO A 74 31.59 31.67 5.69
N THR A 75 32.89 31.45 5.67
CA THR A 75 33.72 30.58 6.51
C THR A 75 33.80 31.08 7.96
N GLY A 76 34.11 30.15 8.87
CA GLY A 76 34.67 30.42 10.20
C GLY A 76 33.70 29.98 11.30
N GLY A 77 34.05 29.08 12.23
CA GLY A 77 35.35 28.79 12.80
C GLY A 77 35.23 29.00 14.31
N GLY A 78 35.29 27.93 15.10
CA GLY A 78 35.17 27.98 16.55
C GLY A 78 35.60 26.65 17.17
N SER A 79 36.73 26.70 17.86
CA SER A 79 37.51 25.60 18.43
C SER A 79 37.30 25.50 19.95
N ALA A 80 37.75 24.38 20.53
CA ALA A 80 38.09 24.15 21.95
C ALA A 80 36.88 24.01 22.92
N SER A 81 36.88 23.17 23.96
CA SER A 81 37.92 22.37 24.63
C SER A 81 37.26 21.57 25.77
N ASP A 82 37.90 20.47 26.19
CA ASP A 82 38.02 19.89 27.54
C ASP A 82 36.75 19.72 28.40
N GLY A 83 36.41 18.57 28.98
CA GLY A 83 37.20 17.55 29.68
C GLY A 83 36.33 17.00 30.84
N PRO A 84 36.65 15.84 31.43
CA PRO A 84 35.69 15.00 32.15
C PRO A 84 35.63 15.28 33.66
N SER A 85 34.45 15.02 34.26
CA SER A 85 34.29 14.96 35.71
C SER A 85 33.96 13.53 36.15
N SER A 86 34.77 13.11 37.12
CA SER A 86 34.80 11.84 37.83
C SER A 86 33.96 11.88 39.12
N GLY A 87 33.69 10.69 39.66
CA GLY A 87 33.17 10.43 41.01
C GLY A 87 31.85 9.66 40.95
N GLY A 88 31.63 8.52 41.61
CA GLY A 88 32.34 7.84 42.68
C GLY A 88 31.31 7.18 43.62
N ASN A 89 31.70 6.05 44.21
CA ASN A 89 31.10 5.32 45.36
C ASN A 89 29.91 4.36 45.19
N GLU A 90 30.27 3.07 45.19
CA GLU A 90 30.06 2.05 46.25
C GLU A 90 28.84 2.14 47.18
N THR A 91 28.08 1.04 47.26
CA THR A 91 27.85 0.14 48.43
C THR A 91 26.81 -0.93 48.04
N VAL A 92 27.17 -2.21 47.93
CA VAL A 92 27.06 -3.27 48.96
C VAL A 92 25.68 -3.34 49.62
N ASP A 93 24.88 -4.36 49.29
CA ASP A 93 24.26 -5.20 50.31
C ASP A 93 23.98 -6.62 49.80
N SER A 94 24.10 -7.57 50.73
CA SER A 94 24.25 -9.00 50.52
C SER A 94 23.38 -9.77 51.52
N GLY A 95 22.81 -10.89 51.06
CA GLY A 95 22.08 -11.85 51.89
C GLY A 95 20.57 -11.61 51.86
N GLY A 96 19.70 -12.59 51.67
CA GLY A 96 19.83 -14.05 51.66
C GLY A 96 18.48 -14.59 52.14
N SER A 97 17.98 -15.69 51.58
CA SER A 97 17.19 -16.65 52.36
C SER A 97 16.90 -17.90 51.53
N ALA A 98 17.19 -19.04 52.14
CA ALA A 98 16.88 -20.37 51.67
C ALA A 98 15.42 -20.73 51.98
N GLY A 99 14.81 -21.53 51.10
CA GLY A 99 13.54 -22.18 51.34
C GLY A 99 13.41 -23.37 50.39
N GLY A 100 13.80 -24.55 50.88
CA GLY A 100 13.66 -25.81 50.16
C GLY A 100 12.22 -26.32 50.14
N GLY A 101 11.93 -27.21 49.18
CA GLY A 101 10.65 -27.90 49.06
C GLY A 101 10.69 -28.93 47.94
N THR A 102 10.59 -30.19 48.34
CA THR A 102 10.71 -31.46 47.60
C THR A 102 9.53 -31.82 46.70
N SER A 103 9.78 -32.61 45.66
CA SER A 103 9.03 -33.78 45.12
C SER A 103 9.12 -33.80 43.59
N ASP A 104 9.85 -34.72 42.98
CA ASP A 104 9.50 -36.13 42.69
C ASP A 104 8.31 -36.25 41.74
N GLY A 105 8.59 -36.62 40.49
CA GLY A 105 7.63 -36.60 39.39
C GLY A 105 8.28 -36.87 38.04
N THR A 106 8.77 -38.08 37.86
CA THR A 106 9.19 -38.64 36.57
C THR A 106 8.01 -38.64 35.59
N ALA A 107 8.09 -37.83 34.54
CA ALA A 107 7.30 -37.96 33.33
C ALA A 107 8.22 -37.71 32.14
N ASP A 108 8.72 -38.83 31.60
CA ASP A 108 9.39 -38.96 30.32
C ASP A 108 8.35 -38.68 29.21
N ASN A 109 8.32 -37.44 28.73
CA ASN A 109 7.61 -37.07 27.51
C ASN A 109 8.67 -36.93 26.43
N GLY A 110 8.75 -37.95 25.57
CA GLY A 110 9.64 -38.01 24.43
C GLY A 110 9.58 -36.74 23.58
N GLU A 111 10.58 -35.89 23.78
CA GLU A 111 10.84 -34.69 23.00
C GLU A 111 11.49 -35.15 21.69
N THR A 112 10.69 -35.36 20.65
CA THR A 112 11.18 -35.38 19.27
C THR A 112 11.69 -33.98 18.91
N THR A 113 12.90 -33.68 19.37
CA THR A 113 13.70 -32.55 18.89
C THR A 113 14.13 -32.87 17.47
N ALA A 114 13.32 -32.46 16.49
CA ALA A 114 13.78 -32.28 15.13
C ALA A 114 14.93 -31.26 15.18
N GLY A 115 16.16 -31.75 14.98
CA GLY A 115 17.40 -30.98 14.99
C GLY A 115 17.51 -30.03 13.80
N GLY A 116 16.58 -29.08 13.69
CA GLY A 116 16.76 -27.87 12.91
C GLY A 116 17.78 -27.01 13.62
N SER A 117 18.90 -26.73 12.97
CA SER A 117 19.87 -25.74 13.43
C SER A 117 19.11 -24.46 13.75
N ALA A 118 19.01 -24.09 15.03
CA ALA A 118 18.26 -22.91 15.46
C ALA A 118 18.80 -21.69 14.70
N THR A 119 18.02 -21.19 13.74
CA THR A 119 18.37 -19.99 13.00
C THR A 119 18.30 -18.82 13.97
N THR A 120 19.45 -18.30 14.40
CA THR A 120 19.48 -17.13 15.28
C THR A 120 19.22 -15.88 14.43
N TYR A 121 18.00 -15.36 14.51
CA TYR A 121 17.66 -14.07 13.92
C TYR A 121 18.28 -12.92 14.73
N THR A 122 18.73 -11.87 14.04
CA THR A 122 19.27 -10.66 14.69
C THR A 122 18.37 -9.44 14.52
N LYS A 123 17.32 -9.56 13.69
CA LYS A 123 16.33 -8.53 13.36
C LYS A 123 14.93 -9.14 13.22
N PRO A 124 13.86 -8.32 13.24
CA PRO A 124 12.51 -8.75 12.86
C PRO A 124 12.47 -9.31 11.44
N LEU A 125 11.59 -10.29 11.20
CA LEU A 125 11.24 -10.78 9.87
C LEU A 125 10.26 -9.81 9.23
N THR A 126 10.66 -9.13 8.17
CA THR A 126 9.91 -8.01 7.61
C THR A 126 9.26 -8.36 6.30
N PHE A 127 8.02 -7.95 6.10
CA PHE A 127 7.37 -7.98 4.80
C PHE A 127 6.79 -6.61 4.44
N PHE A 128 6.71 -6.34 3.15
CA PHE A 128 6.15 -5.10 2.62
C PHE A 128 5.11 -5.42 1.54
N ALA A 129 3.85 -5.10 1.82
CA ALA A 129 2.73 -5.36 0.93
C ALA A 129 2.43 -4.14 0.05
N ILE A 130 2.00 -4.39 -1.19
CA ILE A 130 1.47 -3.37 -2.09
C ILE A 130 0.03 -3.71 -2.40
N HIS A 131 -0.91 -2.82 -2.10
CA HIS A 131 -2.33 -3.01 -2.40
C HIS A 131 -2.72 -2.29 -3.69
N GLY A 132 -3.11 -3.04 -4.72
CA GLY A 132 -3.65 -2.55 -5.98
C GLY A 132 -5.16 -2.38 -5.94
N ASP A 133 -5.59 -1.22 -5.48
CA ASP A 133 -7.00 -0.86 -5.35
C ASP A 133 -7.73 -0.73 -6.71
N PRO A 134 -9.01 -1.10 -6.80
CA PRO A 134 -9.69 -1.29 -8.08
C PRO A 134 -9.89 0.03 -8.84
N GLN A 135 -10.15 1.14 -8.15
CA GLN A 135 -10.31 2.47 -8.75
C GLN A 135 -9.01 3.05 -9.33
N HIS A 136 -7.88 2.40 -9.09
CA HIS A 136 -6.55 2.80 -9.53
C HIS A 136 -5.95 1.80 -10.54
N ALA A 137 -6.75 0.89 -11.10
CA ALA A 137 -6.32 -0.01 -12.17
C ALA A 137 -6.19 0.74 -13.51
N ASP A 138 -5.15 1.57 -13.64
CA ASP A 138 -4.81 2.28 -14.87
C ASP A 138 -3.29 2.31 -15.17
N VAL A 139 -2.94 2.74 -16.39
CA VAL A 139 -1.56 2.79 -16.87
C VAL A 139 -0.64 3.63 -15.96
N GLN A 140 -1.15 4.76 -15.44
CA GLN A 140 -0.34 5.68 -14.63
C GLN A 140 0.00 5.05 -13.28
N HIS A 141 -0.97 4.37 -12.66
CA HIS A 141 -0.75 3.67 -11.40
C HIS A 141 0.08 2.39 -11.59
N PHE A 142 -0.03 1.71 -12.74
CA PHE A 142 0.90 0.61 -13.06
C PHE A 142 2.35 1.09 -13.17
N GLN A 143 2.59 2.25 -13.79
CA GLN A 143 3.93 2.85 -13.80
C GLN A 143 4.42 3.22 -12.39
N SER A 144 3.51 3.63 -11.50
CA SER A 144 3.83 3.88 -10.10
C SER A 144 4.21 2.59 -9.36
N LEU A 145 3.47 1.50 -9.58
CA LEU A 145 3.84 0.16 -9.10
C LEU A 145 5.23 -0.25 -9.59
N GLN A 146 5.51 -0.09 -10.89
CA GLN A 146 6.83 -0.40 -11.46
C GLN A 146 7.95 0.42 -10.80
N ALA A 147 7.71 1.69 -10.51
CA ALA A 147 8.68 2.56 -9.85
C ALA A 147 8.92 2.15 -8.39
N ILE A 148 7.87 1.77 -7.66
CA ILE A 148 7.98 1.21 -6.30
C ILE A 148 8.82 -0.07 -6.32
N VAL A 149 8.48 -1.01 -7.22
CA VAL A 149 9.21 -2.28 -7.38
C VAL A 149 10.68 -2.00 -7.66
N GLN A 150 11.00 -1.13 -8.62
CA GLN A 150 12.37 -0.76 -8.94
C GLN A 150 13.12 -0.18 -7.73
N ALA A 151 12.48 0.71 -6.96
CA ALA A 151 13.07 1.31 -5.77
C ALA A 151 13.36 0.27 -4.69
N ALA A 152 12.44 -0.68 -4.48
CA ALA A 152 12.59 -1.80 -3.55
C ALA A 152 13.70 -2.76 -4.00
N SER A 153 13.69 -3.22 -5.26
CA SER A 153 14.70 -4.13 -5.79
C SER A 153 16.11 -3.55 -5.71
N SER A 154 16.29 -2.25 -5.98
CA SER A 154 17.61 -1.59 -5.87
C SER A 154 18.19 -1.61 -4.44
N ARG A 155 17.34 -1.89 -3.45
CA ARG A 155 17.66 -1.98 -2.03
C ARG A 155 17.57 -3.41 -1.51
N GLY A 156 17.35 -4.40 -2.38
CA GLY A 156 17.18 -5.79 -1.96
C GLY A 156 15.94 -6.02 -1.09
N VAL A 157 14.94 -5.13 -1.18
CA VAL A 157 13.65 -5.29 -0.51
C VAL A 157 12.72 -6.07 -1.44
N LYS A 158 12.22 -7.21 -0.97
CA LYS A 158 11.16 -7.96 -1.64
C LYS A 158 9.80 -7.37 -1.28
N LEU A 159 8.86 -7.46 -2.20
CA LEU A 159 7.50 -6.95 -2.04
C LEU A 159 6.51 -8.09 -2.24
N SER A 160 5.38 -8.01 -1.56
CA SER A 160 4.23 -8.88 -1.81
C SER A 160 3.12 -8.04 -2.43
N ILE A 161 2.91 -8.21 -3.73
CA ILE A 161 2.03 -7.38 -4.53
C ILE A 161 0.64 -8.04 -4.52
N GLN A 162 -0.38 -7.33 -4.05
CA GLN A 162 -1.74 -7.83 -3.93
C GLN A 162 -2.64 -7.01 -4.84
N LEU A 163 -3.22 -7.65 -5.85
CA LEU A 163 -4.01 -6.95 -6.87
C LEU A 163 -5.46 -7.42 -6.88
N THR A 164 -6.36 -6.48 -7.13
CA THR A 164 -7.77 -6.75 -7.46
C THR A 164 -7.92 -7.26 -8.90
N PRO A 165 -9.08 -7.84 -9.27
CA PRO A 165 -9.38 -8.30 -10.62
C PRO A 165 -9.19 -7.22 -11.70
N GLN A 166 -9.53 -5.96 -11.42
CA GLN A 166 -9.42 -4.84 -12.35
C GLN A 166 -7.99 -4.61 -12.81
N TRP A 167 -7.03 -4.75 -11.89
CA TRP A 167 -5.61 -4.66 -12.22
C TRP A 167 -5.17 -5.82 -13.11
N VAL A 168 -5.65 -7.03 -12.83
CA VAL A 168 -5.31 -8.23 -13.61
C VAL A 168 -5.86 -8.11 -15.03
N GLU A 169 -7.12 -7.73 -15.17
CA GLU A 169 -7.77 -7.48 -16.45
C GLU A 169 -7.03 -6.39 -17.24
N MET A 170 -6.63 -5.30 -16.59
CA MET A 170 -5.82 -4.26 -17.24
C MET A 170 -4.48 -4.81 -17.73
N ILE A 171 -3.74 -5.55 -16.90
CA ILE A 171 -2.42 -6.09 -17.26
C ILE A 171 -2.54 -7.06 -18.45
N LEU A 172 -3.61 -7.86 -18.50
CA LEU A 172 -3.86 -8.85 -19.54
C LEU A 172 -4.56 -8.29 -20.79
N ALA A 173 -5.01 -7.03 -20.76
CA ALA A 173 -5.75 -6.44 -21.86
C ALA A 173 -4.88 -6.36 -23.15
N PRO A 174 -5.48 -6.54 -24.33
CA PRO A 174 -4.76 -6.37 -25.60
C PRO A 174 -4.11 -4.99 -25.71
N GLY A 175 -2.82 -4.95 -26.07
CA GLY A 175 -2.03 -3.71 -26.12
C GLY A 175 -1.27 -3.37 -24.83
N ASN A 176 -1.49 -4.12 -23.75
CA ASN A 176 -0.77 -3.98 -22.47
C ASN A 176 0.26 -5.10 -22.24
N GLU A 177 0.75 -5.75 -23.30
CA GLU A 177 1.71 -6.86 -23.19
C GLU A 177 3.00 -6.46 -22.43
N TRP A 178 3.39 -5.18 -22.51
CA TRP A 178 4.52 -4.63 -21.76
C TRP A 178 4.29 -4.62 -20.24
N MET A 179 3.04 -4.49 -19.79
CA MET A 179 2.69 -4.58 -18.36
C MET A 179 2.85 -6.01 -17.88
N LEU A 180 2.37 -6.99 -18.67
CA LEU A 180 2.54 -8.40 -18.36
C LEU A 180 4.03 -8.78 -18.33
N GLU A 181 4.83 -8.34 -19.30
CA GLU A 181 6.29 -8.55 -19.31
C GLU A 181 6.95 -7.91 -18.07
N ALA A 182 6.58 -6.67 -17.73
CA ALA A 182 7.10 -6.01 -16.53
C ALA A 182 6.72 -6.77 -15.25
N PHE A 183 5.46 -7.22 -15.14
CA PHE A 183 4.96 -7.95 -13.99
C PHE A 183 5.67 -9.31 -13.83
N GLN A 184 5.86 -10.05 -14.92
CA GLN A 184 6.68 -11.26 -14.91
C GLN A 184 8.13 -10.96 -14.48
N GLY A 185 8.67 -9.81 -14.88
CA GLY A 185 9.95 -9.32 -14.38
C GLY A 185 9.99 -9.07 -12.88
N PHE A 186 8.88 -8.61 -12.27
CA PHE A 186 8.77 -8.45 -10.82
C PHE A 186 8.87 -9.81 -10.12
N LEU A 187 8.13 -10.81 -10.59
CA LEU A 187 8.16 -12.16 -10.03
C LEU A 187 9.55 -12.80 -10.18
N ALA A 188 10.18 -12.65 -11.34
CA ALA A 188 11.52 -13.15 -11.59
C ALA A 188 12.60 -12.49 -10.70
N ALA A 189 12.34 -11.26 -10.22
CA ALA A 189 13.21 -10.56 -9.27
C ALA A 189 12.96 -10.96 -7.80
N GLY A 190 12.05 -11.90 -7.53
CA GLY A 190 11.75 -12.41 -6.19
C GLY A 190 10.68 -11.61 -5.44
N HIS A 191 9.91 -10.78 -6.15
CA HIS A 191 8.65 -10.25 -5.60
C HIS A 191 7.56 -11.32 -5.70
N ASP A 192 6.56 -11.21 -4.84
CA ASP A 192 5.47 -12.18 -4.71
C ASP A 192 4.14 -11.56 -5.13
N TYR A 193 3.14 -12.41 -5.38
CA TYR A 193 1.83 -12.01 -5.87
C TYR A 193 0.68 -12.72 -5.14
N GLY A 194 -0.34 -11.94 -4.79
CA GLY A 194 -1.58 -12.44 -4.22
C GLY A 194 -2.80 -11.61 -4.60
N GLY A 195 -3.95 -11.98 -4.04
CA GLY A 195 -5.20 -11.26 -4.26
C GLY A 195 -5.41 -10.10 -3.29
N HIS A 196 -6.13 -9.08 -3.74
CA HIS A 196 -6.66 -7.99 -2.93
C HIS A 196 -8.15 -7.88 -3.20
N HIS A 197 -8.96 -7.67 -2.16
CA HIS A 197 -10.40 -7.59 -2.26
C HIS A 197 -10.94 -6.39 -1.50
N HIS A 198 -11.81 -5.65 -2.16
CA HIS A 198 -12.64 -4.63 -1.53
C HIS A 198 -14.06 -5.16 -1.53
N GLN A 199 -14.56 -5.54 -0.37
CA GLN A 199 -15.91 -6.04 -0.10
C GLN A 199 -17.02 -5.01 -0.34
N ILE A 200 -18.28 -5.47 -0.39
CA ILE A 200 -19.43 -4.66 -0.80
C ILE A 200 -19.65 -3.41 0.07
N ASP A 201 -19.36 -3.45 1.36
CA ASP A 201 -19.52 -2.32 2.28
C ASP A 201 -18.33 -1.35 2.28
N HIS A 202 -17.31 -1.62 1.48
CA HIS A 202 -16.20 -0.70 1.25
C HIS A 202 -16.65 0.49 0.38
N ASP A 203 -17.14 1.55 1.02
CA ASP A 203 -17.93 2.68 0.48
C ASP A 203 -17.40 3.41 -0.77
N ALA A 204 -16.12 3.27 -1.14
CA ALA A 204 -15.54 4.00 -2.26
C ALA A 204 -14.85 3.13 -3.32
N ALA A 205 -14.86 1.79 -3.20
CA ALA A 205 -13.98 0.96 -4.02
C ALA A 205 -14.36 -0.53 -4.10
N TRP A 206 -15.65 -0.89 -4.00
CA TRP A 206 -16.06 -2.29 -4.21
C TRP A 206 -15.56 -2.81 -5.58
N ASP A 207 -14.92 -3.99 -5.59
CA ASP A 207 -14.39 -4.58 -6.83
C ASP A 207 -15.42 -5.36 -7.66
N GLY A 208 -16.68 -5.40 -7.20
CA GLY A 208 -17.78 -6.02 -7.93
C GLY A 208 -17.96 -7.51 -7.67
N TYR A 209 -17.06 -8.16 -6.93
CA TYR A 209 -17.23 -9.57 -6.56
C TYR A 209 -17.71 -9.67 -5.13
N SER A 210 -18.60 -10.63 -4.86
CA SER A 210 -18.98 -10.96 -3.49
C SER A 210 -19.78 -12.26 -3.40
N ASN A 211 -19.61 -13.01 -2.32
CA ASN A 211 -20.49 -14.11 -1.92
C ASN A 211 -21.73 -13.62 -1.14
N ASP A 212 -21.77 -12.35 -0.71
CA ASP A 212 -22.93 -11.79 -0.02
C ASP A 212 -24.15 -11.76 -0.97
N PRO A 213 -25.28 -12.39 -0.61
CA PRO A 213 -26.46 -12.42 -1.46
C PRO A 213 -27.02 -11.03 -1.82
N SER A 214 -26.74 -9.99 -1.03
CA SER A 214 -27.15 -8.61 -1.32
C SER A 214 -26.39 -8.02 -2.51
N ALA A 215 -25.21 -8.55 -2.84
CA ALA A 215 -24.35 -8.04 -3.89
C ALA A 215 -24.98 -8.09 -5.28
N VAL A 216 -25.79 -9.11 -5.56
CA VAL A 216 -26.50 -9.27 -6.85
C VAL A 216 -27.46 -8.10 -7.15
N THR A 217 -27.85 -7.34 -6.12
CA THR A 217 -28.71 -6.16 -6.26
C THR A 217 -27.97 -4.84 -6.05
N SER A 218 -26.66 -4.90 -5.82
CA SER A 218 -25.82 -3.71 -5.64
C SER A 218 -25.84 -2.86 -6.90
N THR A 219 -26.05 -1.56 -6.72
CA THR A 219 -25.96 -0.56 -7.80
C THR A 219 -24.64 0.23 -7.74
N ARG A 220 -23.71 -0.18 -6.87
CA ARG A 220 -22.36 0.40 -6.81
C ARG A 220 -21.63 0.01 -8.09
N ASP A 221 -20.86 0.91 -8.67
CA ASP A 221 -19.96 0.61 -9.80
C ASP A 221 -18.80 -0.28 -9.30
N PRO A 222 -18.39 -1.35 -10.01
CA PRO A 222 -18.80 -1.77 -11.36
C PRO A 222 -20.12 -2.53 -11.45
N GLY A 223 -20.75 -2.82 -10.31
CA GLY A 223 -21.89 -3.71 -10.17
C GLY A 223 -21.44 -5.12 -9.80
N TYR A 224 -22.39 -6.03 -9.66
CA TYR A 224 -22.08 -7.44 -9.41
C TYR A 224 -21.46 -8.10 -10.65
N LEU A 225 -20.22 -8.55 -10.52
CA LEU A 225 -19.44 -9.23 -11.55
C LEU A 225 -19.37 -10.74 -11.30
N GLY A 226 -19.49 -11.20 -10.04
CA GLY A 226 -19.44 -12.60 -9.69
C GLY A 226 -19.25 -12.85 -8.20
N ASP A 227 -19.09 -14.12 -7.84
CA ASP A 227 -18.76 -14.55 -6.48
C ASP A 227 -17.23 -14.57 -6.25
N MET A 228 -16.80 -15.00 -5.06
CA MET A 228 -15.37 -15.03 -4.72
C MET A 228 -14.60 -16.14 -5.46
N GLU A 229 -15.29 -17.16 -5.98
CA GLU A 229 -14.68 -18.15 -6.88
C GLU A 229 -14.32 -17.49 -8.23
N ALA A 230 -15.25 -16.71 -8.79
CA ALA A 230 -15.00 -15.93 -10.00
C ALA A 230 -13.89 -14.89 -9.78
N HIS A 231 -13.87 -14.22 -8.62
CA HIS A 231 -12.79 -13.30 -8.25
C HIS A 231 -11.42 -14.00 -8.29
N LEU A 232 -11.29 -15.13 -7.57
CA LEU A 232 -10.03 -15.87 -7.51
C LEU A 232 -9.59 -16.36 -8.89
N ALA A 233 -10.54 -16.80 -9.72
CA ALA A 233 -10.27 -17.23 -11.08
C ALA A 233 -9.70 -16.11 -11.96
N VAL A 234 -10.08 -14.84 -11.74
CA VAL A 234 -9.47 -13.70 -12.43
C VAL A 234 -8.06 -13.44 -11.90
N VAL A 235 -7.92 -13.29 -10.58
CA VAL A 235 -6.62 -13.00 -9.93
C VAL A 235 -5.56 -14.04 -10.30
N GLN A 236 -5.92 -15.32 -10.35
CA GLN A 236 -4.97 -16.38 -10.65
C GLN A 236 -4.39 -16.33 -12.08
N GLN A 237 -5.01 -15.61 -13.02
CA GLN A 237 -4.56 -15.61 -14.43
C GLN A 237 -3.14 -15.10 -14.64
N LEU A 238 -2.62 -14.22 -13.76
CA LEU A 238 -1.26 -13.67 -13.90
C LEU A 238 -0.17 -14.69 -13.57
N ILE A 239 -0.49 -15.69 -12.74
CA ILE A 239 0.48 -16.66 -12.22
C ILE A 239 0.02 -18.10 -12.43
N ALA A 240 -0.90 -18.36 -13.36
CA ALA A 240 -1.31 -19.74 -13.61
C ALA A 240 -0.13 -20.54 -14.20
N PRO A 241 0.10 -21.79 -13.76
CA PRO A 241 -0.77 -22.64 -12.93
C PRO A 241 -0.53 -22.56 -11.41
N GLU A 242 0.37 -21.69 -10.93
CA GLU A 242 0.65 -21.53 -9.51
C GLU A 242 -0.59 -21.05 -8.71
N PRO A 243 -0.77 -21.50 -7.46
CA PRO A 243 -1.87 -21.07 -6.62
C PRO A 243 -1.62 -19.69 -6.02
N ILE A 244 -2.69 -18.94 -5.75
CA ILE A 244 -2.64 -17.76 -4.90
C ILE A 244 -2.50 -18.22 -3.44
N LEU A 245 -1.46 -17.76 -2.75
CA LEU A 245 -1.15 -18.19 -1.38
C LEU A 245 -1.54 -17.16 -0.31
N HIS A 246 -1.71 -15.91 -0.71
CA HIS A 246 -2.05 -14.84 0.21
C HIS A 246 -3.07 -13.88 -0.39
N TYR A 247 -3.90 -13.31 0.50
CA TYR A 247 -5.04 -12.52 0.10
C TYR A 247 -5.35 -11.43 1.14
N SER A 248 -5.64 -10.22 0.68
CA SER A 248 -5.95 -9.07 1.53
C SER A 248 -7.40 -8.67 1.39
N GLY A 249 -8.06 -8.40 2.52
CA GLY A 249 -9.47 -7.97 2.56
C GLY A 249 -10.49 -9.10 2.52
N GLY A 250 -11.76 -8.71 2.67
CA GLY A 250 -12.92 -9.59 2.77
C GLY A 250 -13.44 -9.75 4.20
N GLU A 251 -14.70 -10.17 4.30
CA GLU A 251 -15.32 -10.71 5.50
C GLU A 251 -15.25 -12.24 5.44
N PRO A 252 -15.46 -12.97 6.56
CA PRO A 252 -15.44 -14.43 6.54
C PRO A 252 -16.38 -15.06 5.50
N ASN A 253 -17.54 -14.46 5.23
CA ASN A 253 -18.46 -14.92 4.19
C ASN A 253 -18.05 -14.49 2.78
N ASP A 254 -17.13 -13.53 2.64
CA ASP A 254 -16.71 -12.87 1.41
C ASP A 254 -15.23 -13.10 1.11
N TYR A 255 -14.78 -14.34 1.32
CA TYR A 255 -13.38 -14.75 1.19
C TYR A 255 -13.25 -16.01 0.32
N PRO A 256 -12.25 -16.10 -0.56
CA PRO A 256 -12.07 -17.26 -1.42
C PRO A 256 -11.59 -18.49 -0.65
N VAL A 257 -12.08 -19.67 -1.05
CA VAL A 257 -11.66 -20.97 -0.49
C VAL A 257 -10.25 -21.32 -0.97
N GLY A 258 -9.46 -21.97 -0.12
CA GLY A 258 -8.14 -22.50 -0.42
C GLY A 258 -6.99 -21.53 -0.19
N ILE A 259 -7.23 -20.34 0.35
CA ILE A 259 -6.18 -19.37 0.65
C ILE A 259 -5.65 -19.57 2.09
N PRO A 260 -4.36 -19.90 2.25
CA PRO A 260 -3.78 -20.19 3.56
C PRO A 260 -3.37 -18.95 4.37
N ILE A 261 -3.20 -17.78 3.75
CA ILE A 261 -2.91 -16.53 4.46
C ILE A 261 -3.93 -15.44 4.15
N LEU A 262 -4.59 -14.97 5.22
CA LEU A 262 -5.42 -13.78 5.25
C LEU A 262 -4.64 -12.59 5.81
N PHE A 263 -4.80 -11.45 5.17
CA PHE A 263 -4.39 -10.16 5.71
C PHE A 263 -5.60 -9.35 6.14
N GLU A 264 -5.56 -8.87 7.39
CA GLU A 264 -6.48 -7.81 7.80
C GLU A 264 -6.14 -6.54 7.02
N GLY A 265 -6.99 -6.23 6.04
CA GLY A 265 -6.92 -5.00 5.26
C GLY A 265 -7.22 -3.81 6.14
N GLY A 266 -6.17 -3.25 6.77
CA GLY A 266 -5.85 -1.81 6.85
C GLY A 266 -6.90 -0.78 7.28
N GLN A 267 -8.11 -1.14 7.66
CA GLN A 267 -9.08 -0.20 8.17
C GLN A 267 -8.87 -0.04 9.68
N PHE A 268 -8.12 1.02 10.02
CA PHE A 268 -8.06 1.65 11.36
C PHE A 268 -7.21 0.99 12.44
N VAL A 269 -6.33 0.05 12.09
CA VAL A 269 -5.29 -0.37 13.03
C VAL A 269 -4.13 0.60 12.98
N GLY A 270 -3.72 1.13 14.13
CA GLY A 270 -2.62 2.07 14.23
C GLY A 270 -1.28 1.43 13.86
N THR A 271 -0.20 2.18 14.06
CA THR A 271 1.19 1.72 13.86
C THR A 271 1.44 0.36 14.53
N GLU A 272 0.76 0.03 15.64
CA GLU A 272 0.87 -1.25 16.34
C GLU A 272 0.51 -2.48 15.49
N ALA A 273 -0.31 -2.38 14.46
CA ALA A 273 -0.57 -3.54 13.61
C ALA A 273 0.67 -4.04 12.87
N ALA A 274 1.70 -3.20 12.73
CA ALA A 274 2.92 -3.61 12.08
C ALA A 274 3.62 -4.76 12.82
N ASN A 275 3.45 -4.92 14.14
CA ASN A 275 4.16 -5.94 14.92
C ASN A 275 3.27 -7.03 15.51
N LYS A 276 1.99 -7.12 15.12
CA LYS A 276 1.10 -8.21 15.54
C LYS A 276 1.55 -9.51 14.86
N GLN A 277 1.81 -10.52 15.68
CA GLN A 277 2.33 -11.81 15.22
C GLN A 277 1.24 -12.64 14.53
N PRO A 278 1.60 -13.56 13.62
CA PRO A 278 0.65 -14.42 12.93
C PRO A 278 -0.22 -15.22 13.90
N GLU A 279 -1.52 -15.28 13.62
CA GLU A 279 -2.50 -16.02 14.41
C GLU A 279 -3.21 -17.05 13.54
N ARG A 280 -3.40 -18.27 14.04
CA ARG A 280 -4.24 -19.26 13.35
C ARG A 280 -5.70 -18.96 13.65
N ILE A 281 -6.49 -18.81 12.59
CA ILE A 281 -7.93 -18.55 12.69
C ILE A 281 -8.71 -19.53 11.82
N ASP A 282 -10.01 -19.66 12.10
CA ASP A 282 -10.98 -20.23 11.16
C ASP A 282 -11.66 -19.06 10.45
N TYR A 283 -11.49 -18.97 9.13
CA TYR A 283 -11.96 -17.86 8.33
C TYR A 283 -12.71 -18.36 7.10
N GLY A 284 -14.02 -18.10 7.03
CA GLY A 284 -14.86 -18.66 5.97
C GLY A 284 -14.99 -20.18 6.00
N GLY A 285 -14.83 -20.82 7.18
CA GLY A 285 -14.95 -22.26 7.34
C GLY A 285 -13.69 -23.05 6.96
N GLN A 286 -12.54 -22.39 6.88
CA GLN A 286 -11.24 -22.98 6.58
C GLN A 286 -10.16 -22.41 7.50
N PRO A 287 -9.13 -23.20 7.85
CA PRO A 287 -8.00 -22.70 8.62
C PRO A 287 -7.16 -21.74 7.76
N ALA A 288 -6.78 -20.61 8.36
CA ALA A 288 -5.89 -19.63 7.75
C ALA A 288 -4.95 -19.02 8.78
N TRP A 289 -3.80 -18.54 8.32
CA TRP A 289 -2.96 -17.62 9.08
C TRP A 289 -3.46 -16.20 8.86
N GLN A 290 -3.82 -15.52 9.94
CA GLN A 290 -4.06 -14.09 9.92
C GLN A 290 -2.76 -13.35 10.18
N MET A 291 -2.45 -12.41 9.30
CA MET A 291 -1.32 -11.51 9.44
C MET A 291 -1.80 -10.05 9.43
N SER A 292 -1.08 -9.20 10.16
CA SER A 292 -1.38 -7.78 10.28
C SER A 292 -0.23 -6.93 9.77
N MET A 293 -0.56 -5.71 9.34
CA MET A 293 0.39 -4.73 8.86
C MET A 293 -0.14 -3.33 9.11
N ALA A 294 0.76 -2.37 9.25
CA ALA A 294 0.40 -0.96 9.29
C ALA A 294 0.54 -0.32 7.91
N SER A 295 -0.33 0.64 7.59
CA SER A 295 -0.12 1.47 6.40
C SER A 295 1.04 2.43 6.63
N LEU A 296 1.97 2.50 5.69
CA LEU A 296 3.05 3.49 5.70
C LEU A 296 2.49 4.91 5.56
N ILE A 297 1.41 5.06 4.78
CA ILE A 297 0.72 6.31 4.52
C ILE A 297 -0.71 6.22 5.09
N VAL A 298 -0.99 6.98 6.13
CA VAL A 298 -2.30 7.00 6.81
C VAL A 298 -2.99 8.32 6.52
N PHE A 299 -4.13 8.29 5.82
CA PHE A 299 -4.89 9.49 5.42
C PHE A 299 -4.03 10.56 4.73
N GLY A 300 -3.11 10.12 3.86
CA GLY A 300 -2.18 11.01 3.14
C GLY A 300 -1.10 11.63 4.02
N GLN A 301 -0.78 11.03 5.17
CA GLN A 301 0.35 11.41 6.01
C GLN A 301 1.29 10.21 6.19
N PRO A 302 2.60 10.35 5.89
CA PRO A 302 3.55 9.28 6.13
C PRO A 302 3.82 9.11 7.63
N ASP A 303 3.91 7.87 8.10
CA ASP A 303 4.22 7.53 9.50
C ASP A 303 5.58 6.80 9.64
N ASN A 304 6.55 7.18 8.81
CA ASN A 304 7.86 6.53 8.78
C ASN A 304 8.53 6.47 10.15
N GLN A 305 8.53 7.56 10.92
CA GLN A 305 9.27 7.60 12.19
C GLN A 305 8.67 6.63 13.21
N ALA A 306 7.35 6.61 13.39
CA ALA A 306 6.74 5.72 14.38
C ALA A 306 6.92 4.25 13.97
N LEU A 307 6.83 3.93 12.67
CA LEU A 307 7.12 2.59 12.17
C LEU A 307 8.58 2.19 12.36
N GLN A 308 9.54 3.10 12.15
CA GLN A 308 10.96 2.83 12.37
C GLN A 308 11.24 2.59 13.86
N ASP A 309 10.68 3.41 14.73
CA ASP A 309 10.82 3.26 16.18
C ASP A 309 10.22 1.93 16.66
N LEU A 310 9.05 1.55 16.13
CA LEU A 310 8.41 0.27 16.45
C LEU A 310 9.20 -0.92 15.92
N TYR A 311 9.76 -0.82 14.70
CA TYR A 311 10.63 -1.85 14.13
C TYR A 311 11.85 -2.09 15.02
N LEU A 312 12.53 -1.03 15.47
CA LEU A 312 13.72 -1.14 16.31
C LEU A 312 13.42 -1.74 17.71
N GLN A 313 12.16 -1.66 18.15
CA GLN A 313 11.69 -2.28 19.39
C GLN A 313 11.17 -3.71 19.20
N THR A 314 10.92 -4.13 17.95
CA THR A 314 10.40 -5.46 17.65
C THR A 314 11.50 -6.51 17.87
N PRO A 315 11.25 -7.56 18.68
CA PRO A 315 12.22 -8.62 18.91
C PRO A 315 12.69 -9.31 17.62
N ALA A 316 13.93 -9.80 17.62
CA ALA A 316 14.46 -10.56 16.50
C ALA A 316 13.65 -11.84 16.26
N GLY A 317 13.41 -12.16 14.98
CA GLY A 317 12.60 -13.32 14.56
C GLY A 317 11.09 -13.12 14.65
N GLN A 318 10.61 -12.00 15.22
CA GLN A 318 9.18 -11.64 15.15
C GLN A 318 8.84 -10.97 13.82
N TYR A 319 7.61 -11.14 13.37
CA TYR A 319 7.13 -10.58 12.11
C TYR A 319 6.83 -9.08 12.22
N PHE A 320 7.17 -8.33 11.18
CA PHE A 320 6.90 -6.90 11.03
C PHE A 320 6.34 -6.57 9.64
N GLY A 321 5.12 -6.06 9.56
CA GLY A 321 4.38 -5.83 8.32
C GLY A 321 4.10 -4.36 8.03
N VAL A 322 4.39 -3.92 6.80
CA VAL A 322 4.03 -2.58 6.31
C VAL A 322 3.34 -2.68 4.95
N ALA A 323 2.37 -1.81 4.69
CA ALA A 323 1.69 -1.71 3.40
C ALA A 323 1.73 -0.29 2.82
N THR A 324 1.58 -0.18 1.49
CA THR A 324 1.27 1.07 0.79
C THR A 324 0.49 0.75 -0.49
N HIS A 325 0.06 1.77 -1.21
CA HIS A 325 -0.65 1.62 -2.48
C HIS A 325 0.14 2.28 -3.63
N PRO A 326 -0.01 1.82 -4.88
CA PRO A 326 0.60 2.48 -6.04
C PRO A 326 0.18 3.95 -6.19
N ASN A 327 -1.06 4.31 -5.81
CA ASN A 327 -1.55 5.70 -5.84
C ASN A 327 -0.91 6.62 -4.79
N ASP A 328 -0.18 6.08 -3.81
CA ASP A 328 0.59 6.89 -2.86
C ASP A 328 1.87 7.44 -3.51
N TRP A 329 2.41 6.77 -4.54
CA TRP A 329 3.73 7.08 -5.08
C TRP A 329 3.92 8.53 -5.58
N PRO A 330 2.99 9.13 -6.35
CA PRO A 330 3.20 10.48 -6.89
C PRO A 330 3.40 11.54 -5.80
N ASP A 331 2.76 11.37 -4.65
CA ASP A 331 2.79 12.33 -3.54
C ASP A 331 3.76 11.92 -2.43
N PHE A 332 4.06 10.63 -2.29
CA PHE A 332 4.82 10.05 -1.17
C PHE A 332 6.04 9.23 -1.59
N GLN A 333 6.59 9.47 -2.78
CA GLN A 333 7.83 8.83 -3.22
C GLN A 333 8.97 8.93 -2.18
N GLY A 334 9.17 10.12 -1.61
CA GLY A 334 10.24 10.35 -0.61
C GLY A 334 10.09 9.45 0.63
N PRO A 335 8.95 9.48 1.33
CA PRO A 335 8.66 8.56 2.43
C PRO A 335 8.82 7.08 2.09
N ILE A 336 8.29 6.62 0.95
CA ILE A 336 8.41 5.21 0.53
C ILE A 336 9.89 4.82 0.34
N ILE A 337 10.67 5.66 -0.35
CA ILE A 337 12.10 5.44 -0.54
C ILE A 337 12.85 5.44 0.80
N ALA A 338 12.55 6.39 1.69
CA ALA A 338 13.19 6.49 2.99
C ALA A 338 12.91 5.25 3.86
N TRP A 339 11.73 4.63 3.74
CA TRP A 339 11.44 3.36 4.40
C TRP A 339 12.31 2.22 3.85
N PHE A 340 12.44 2.11 2.53
CA PHE A 340 13.32 1.09 1.95
C PHE A 340 14.80 1.32 2.27
N ASP A 341 15.27 2.57 2.33
CA ASP A 341 16.63 2.91 2.76
C ASP A 341 16.87 2.46 4.20
N PHE A 342 15.90 2.67 5.09
CA PHE A 342 15.95 2.19 6.47
C PHE A 342 16.06 0.65 6.53
N LEU A 343 15.21 -0.08 5.80
CA LEU A 343 15.29 -1.55 5.78
C LEU A 343 16.65 -2.04 5.26
N LYS A 344 17.19 -1.41 4.22
CA LYS A 344 18.52 -1.72 3.69
C LYS A 344 19.63 -1.47 4.71
N GLU A 345 19.52 -0.42 5.51
CA GLU A 345 20.49 -0.13 6.58
C GLU A 345 20.42 -1.19 7.70
N GLN A 346 19.21 -1.60 8.07
CA GLN A 346 19.00 -2.59 9.14
C GLN A 346 19.36 -4.02 8.72
N ASP A 347 19.17 -4.36 7.45
CA ASP A 347 19.42 -5.69 6.88
C ASP A 347 20.11 -5.59 5.50
N PRO A 348 21.42 -5.24 5.45
CA PRO A 348 22.13 -5.01 4.20
C PRO A 348 22.14 -6.18 3.21
N ASP A 349 21.99 -7.41 3.72
CA ASP A 349 21.98 -8.62 2.92
C ASP A 349 20.55 -9.10 2.57
N GLY A 350 19.51 -8.44 3.09
CA GLY A 350 18.11 -8.82 2.87
C GLY A 350 17.72 -10.18 3.48
N ARG A 351 18.42 -10.65 4.51
CA ARG A 351 18.22 -12.00 5.10
C ARG A 351 16.96 -12.12 5.93
N HIS A 352 16.41 -11.00 6.38
CA HIS A 352 15.21 -10.91 7.21
C HIS A 352 14.02 -10.37 6.42
N MET A 353 14.23 -9.94 5.18
CA MET A 353 13.14 -9.60 4.27
C MET A 353 12.44 -10.88 3.80
N ARG A 354 11.11 -10.85 3.80
CA ARG A 354 10.24 -11.94 3.37
C ARG A 354 9.16 -11.43 2.45
N THR A 355 8.78 -12.26 1.50
CA THR A 355 7.45 -12.19 0.90
C THR A 355 6.46 -12.97 1.75
N LEU A 356 5.17 -12.79 1.49
CA LEU A 356 4.12 -13.49 2.25
C LEU A 356 4.13 -14.99 2.00
N SER A 357 4.41 -15.44 0.77
CA SER A 357 4.59 -16.86 0.48
C SER A 357 5.81 -17.44 1.20
N GLU A 358 6.92 -16.69 1.34
CA GLU A 358 8.08 -17.14 2.13
C GLU A 358 7.76 -17.27 3.62
N ILE A 359 6.87 -16.42 4.15
CA ILE A 359 6.37 -16.54 5.52
C ILE A 359 5.51 -17.80 5.67
N LEU A 360 4.67 -18.13 4.69
CA LEU A 360 3.89 -19.36 4.71
C LEU A 360 4.78 -20.60 4.82
N ASP A 361 5.86 -20.63 4.03
CA ASP A 361 6.81 -21.74 4.04
C ASP A 361 7.46 -21.93 5.42
N GLU A 362 7.70 -20.84 6.15
CA GLU A 362 8.25 -20.87 7.52
C GLU A 362 7.21 -21.29 8.57
N LEU A 363 5.97 -20.81 8.45
CA LEU A 363 4.88 -21.12 9.39
C LEU A 363 4.30 -22.53 9.19
N GLY A 364 4.41 -23.07 7.97
CA GLY A 364 3.74 -24.28 7.55
C GLY A 364 2.22 -24.10 7.38
N PRO A 365 1.50 -25.18 7.03
CA PRO A 365 0.05 -25.11 6.86
C PRO A 365 -0.66 -24.68 8.17
N PRO A 366 -1.73 -23.87 8.05
CA PRO A 366 -2.49 -23.37 9.21
C PRO A 366 -3.19 -24.48 10.00
#